data_AF-M5U936-F1
#
_entry.id   AF-M5U936-F1
#
_cell.length_a   1.000
_cell.length_b   1.000
_cell.length_c   1.000
_cell.angle_alpha   90.00
_cell.angle_beta   90.00
_cell.angle_gamma   90.00
#
_symmetry.space_group_name_H-M   'P 1'
#
loop_
_entity.id
_entity.type
_entity.pdbx_description
1 polymer ?
#
loop_
_entity_poly.entity_id
_entity_poly.type
_entity_poly.pdbx_seq_one_letter_code
_entity_poly.pdbx_strand_id
1 'polypeptide(L)'
;MTDLWIAIAVMSVISIACGIFAGGFAYANKGQLTTLYLSAAVVGMIYFLIYASGQLFWARWIPSSAAIIYSNFAAIFAALAAGWALRLPKIPLWRRSVLSVFLGLCSFAAILWPLLSIAVRPPPSGALVVEGTVVEQTSWATCSPAAAATLLRAVGVETTEAEMIPLCLTDKSGTPTLGLYRGVKLKAEENGFRVNVIDDTLDELMASNDWPVLLAVGLPYGVEDRRYAEQWGWIPGMGHSVVAIERLPDGGGILIADPSIGLERWSRSDMEVLWRGVGMRLEGGDKNAFEEMGE
;
A
#
# COMPACT_ATOMS: atom_id res chain seq x y z
N MET A 1 5.32 -12.30 9.65
CA MET A 1 4.76 -13.29 8.69
C MET A 1 3.55 -14.03 9.28
N THR A 2 3.58 -14.44 10.55
CA THR A 2 2.43 -15.07 11.24
C THR A 2 1.12 -14.28 11.07
N ASP A 3 1.21 -12.96 11.14
CA ASP A 3 0.12 -12.02 10.94
C ASP A 3 -0.54 -12.11 9.55
N LEU A 4 0.24 -12.25 8.46
CA LEU A 4 -0.32 -12.47 7.12
C LEU A 4 -1.05 -13.80 7.03
N TRP A 5 -0.50 -14.87 7.59
CA TRP A 5 -1.14 -16.19 7.56
C TRP A 5 -2.44 -16.21 8.35
N ILE A 6 -2.50 -15.53 9.49
CA ILE A 6 -3.74 -15.33 10.25
C ILE A 6 -4.76 -14.57 9.40
N ALA A 7 -4.36 -13.47 8.76
CA ALA A 7 -5.25 -12.69 7.90
C ALA A 7 -5.75 -13.51 6.70
N ILE A 8 -4.90 -14.30 6.07
CA ILE A 8 -5.26 -15.22 4.98
C ILE A 8 -6.30 -16.23 5.45
N ALA A 9 -6.08 -16.87 6.60
CA ALA A 9 -7.00 -17.84 7.16
C ALA A 9 -8.37 -17.21 7.46
N VAL A 10 -8.38 -16.05 8.13
CA VAL A 10 -9.60 -15.29 8.46
C VAL A 10 -10.35 -14.90 7.18
N MET A 11 -9.69 -14.27 6.22
CA MET A 11 -10.32 -13.84 4.97
C MET A 11 -10.80 -15.01 4.10
N SER A 12 -10.11 -16.16 4.17
CA SER A 12 -10.55 -17.39 3.48
C SER A 12 -11.83 -17.92 4.11
N VAL A 13 -11.90 -18.00 5.45
CA VAL A 13 -13.11 -18.44 6.17
C VAL A 13 -14.28 -17.50 5.89
N ILE A 14 -14.07 -16.18 5.95
CA ILE A 14 -15.10 -15.19 5.64
C ILE A 14 -15.59 -15.36 4.19
N SER A 15 -14.67 -15.48 3.23
CA SER A 15 -15.03 -15.64 1.82
C SER A 15 -15.81 -16.94 1.57
N ILE A 16 -15.38 -18.07 2.15
CA ILE A 16 -16.10 -19.34 2.08
C ILE A 16 -17.50 -19.21 2.68
N ALA A 17 -17.62 -18.60 3.87
CA ALA A 17 -18.91 -18.37 4.51
C ALA A 17 -19.85 -17.51 3.65
N CYS A 18 -19.33 -16.43 3.05
CA CYS A 18 -20.07 -15.60 2.10
C CYS A 18 -20.54 -16.38 0.87
N GLY A 19 -19.67 -17.20 0.27
CA GLY A 19 -20.03 -18.04 -0.88
C GLY A 19 -21.09 -19.09 -0.54
N ILE A 20 -20.96 -19.76 0.61
CA ILE A 20 -21.98 -20.70 1.12
C ILE A 20 -23.29 -19.97 1.39
N PHE A 21 -23.25 -18.78 2.00
CA PHE A 21 -24.43 -17.98 2.27
C PHE A 21 -25.16 -17.58 0.98
N ALA A 22 -24.42 -17.05 0.00
CA ALA A 22 -24.96 -16.69 -1.31
C ALA A 22 -25.58 -17.88 -2.06
N GLY A 23 -24.89 -19.03 -2.06
CA GLY A 23 -25.37 -20.25 -2.73
C GLY A 23 -26.44 -21.01 -1.93
N GLY A 24 -26.48 -20.89 -0.62
CA GLY A 24 -27.36 -21.67 0.26
C GLY A 24 -28.63 -20.95 0.66
N PHE A 25 -28.56 -19.65 0.90
CA PHE A 25 -29.60 -18.89 1.61
C PHE A 25 -30.03 -17.63 0.86
N ALA A 26 -29.10 -16.88 0.26
CA ALA A 26 -29.38 -15.59 -0.36
C ALA A 26 -29.62 -15.67 -1.87
N TYR A 27 -30.43 -16.62 -2.34
CA TYR A 27 -30.81 -16.72 -3.75
C TYR A 27 -32.33 -16.65 -3.94
N ALA A 28 -32.75 -16.22 -5.12
CA ALA A 28 -34.17 -16.19 -5.47
C ALA A 28 -34.54 -17.37 -6.39
N ASN A 29 -35.70 -17.98 -6.14
CA ASN A 29 -36.26 -19.00 -7.02
C ASN A 29 -36.55 -18.45 -8.43
N LYS A 30 -36.87 -17.15 -8.51
CA LYS A 30 -36.94 -16.41 -9.77
C LYS A 30 -35.53 -15.94 -10.13
N GLY A 31 -34.86 -16.64 -11.04
CA GLY A 31 -33.43 -16.44 -11.24
C GLY A 31 -32.97 -15.10 -11.83
N GLN A 32 -33.88 -14.16 -12.14
CA GLN A 32 -33.52 -12.77 -12.48
C GLN A 32 -32.79 -12.07 -11.32
N LEU A 33 -33.25 -12.24 -10.07
CA LEU A 33 -32.59 -11.63 -8.91
C LEU A 33 -31.22 -12.27 -8.65
N THR A 34 -31.09 -13.59 -8.82
CA THR A 34 -29.79 -14.27 -8.72
C THR A 34 -28.80 -13.74 -9.75
N THR A 35 -29.24 -13.50 -10.99
CA THR A 35 -28.42 -12.86 -12.02
C THR A 35 -28.04 -11.44 -11.62
N LEU A 36 -28.97 -10.65 -11.09
CA LEU A 36 -28.69 -9.29 -10.61
C LEU A 36 -27.64 -9.28 -9.49
N TYR A 37 -27.75 -10.15 -8.49
CA TYR A 37 -26.79 -10.24 -7.39
C TYR A 37 -25.40 -10.68 -7.86
N LEU A 38 -25.34 -11.69 -8.74
CA LEU A 38 -24.09 -12.10 -9.38
C LEU A 38 -23.43 -10.92 -10.11
N SER A 39 -24.19 -10.22 -10.96
CA SER A 39 -23.69 -9.05 -11.69
C SER A 39 -23.23 -7.94 -10.75
N ALA A 40 -23.99 -7.66 -9.69
CA ALA A 40 -23.63 -6.64 -8.70
C ALA A 40 -22.33 -7.01 -7.94
N ALA A 41 -22.14 -8.27 -7.57
CA ALA A 41 -20.88 -8.71 -6.95
C ALA A 41 -19.69 -8.60 -7.91
N VAL A 42 -19.84 -9.01 -9.16
CA VAL A 42 -18.75 -8.89 -10.15
C VAL A 42 -18.40 -7.43 -10.42
N VAL A 43 -19.40 -6.55 -10.58
CA VAL A 43 -19.18 -5.11 -10.75
C VAL A 43 -18.56 -4.51 -9.48
N GLY A 44 -19.03 -4.88 -8.30
CA GLY A 44 -18.47 -4.44 -7.02
C GLY A 44 -17.01 -4.87 -6.85
N MET A 45 -16.66 -6.10 -7.26
CA MET A 45 -15.29 -6.59 -7.29
C MET A 45 -14.40 -5.74 -8.20
N ILE A 46 -14.83 -5.48 -9.43
CA ILE A 46 -14.07 -4.69 -10.41
C ILE A 46 -13.92 -3.24 -9.91
N TYR A 47 -15.00 -2.63 -9.43
CA TYR A 47 -14.99 -1.29 -8.87
C TYR A 47 -14.03 -1.19 -7.69
N PHE A 48 -14.07 -2.15 -6.77
CA PHE A 48 -13.15 -2.21 -5.65
C PHE A 48 -11.69 -2.32 -6.11
N LEU A 49 -11.39 -3.19 -7.08
CA LEU A 49 -10.05 -3.38 -7.60
C LEU A 49 -9.47 -2.10 -8.24
N ILE A 50 -10.30 -1.30 -8.90
CA ILE A 50 -9.87 -0.06 -9.56
C ILE A 50 -9.67 1.08 -8.56
N TYR A 51 -10.61 1.27 -7.63
CA TYR A 51 -10.67 2.51 -6.84
C TYR A 51 -10.22 2.36 -5.38
N ALA A 52 -10.32 1.17 -4.80
CA ALA A 52 -10.12 0.98 -3.36
C ALA A 52 -8.99 0.01 -3.01
N SER A 53 -8.64 -0.90 -3.90
CA SER A 53 -7.62 -1.90 -3.64
C SER A 53 -6.24 -1.27 -3.40
N GLY A 54 -5.55 -1.74 -2.35
CA GLY A 54 -4.17 -1.33 -2.05
C GLY A 54 -4.00 0.11 -1.53
N GLN A 55 -5.09 0.86 -1.38
CA GLN A 55 -5.02 2.26 -0.95
C GLN A 55 -4.66 2.41 0.53
N LEU A 56 -3.85 3.42 0.87
CA LEU A 56 -3.35 3.64 2.23
C LEU A 56 -4.47 3.95 3.24
N PHE A 57 -5.61 4.49 2.78
CA PHE A 57 -6.73 4.83 3.66
C PHE A 57 -7.20 3.64 4.52
N TRP A 58 -7.08 2.40 4.02
CA TRP A 58 -7.47 1.20 4.77
C TRP A 58 -6.69 1.02 6.07
N ALA A 59 -5.45 1.48 6.12
CA ALA A 59 -4.60 1.38 7.30
C ALA A 59 -5.10 2.27 8.46
N ARG A 60 -5.94 3.29 8.19
CA ARG A 60 -6.62 4.09 9.24
C ARG A 60 -7.71 3.30 9.94
N TRP A 61 -8.41 2.43 9.20
CA TRP A 61 -9.53 1.64 9.71
C TRP A 61 -9.10 0.27 10.22
N ILE A 62 -8.02 -0.27 9.66
CA ILE A 62 -7.46 -1.58 9.98
C ILE A 62 -6.02 -1.36 10.44
N PRO A 63 -5.80 -1.03 11.72
CA PRO A 63 -4.46 -0.72 12.26
C PRO A 63 -3.62 -2.00 12.48
N SER A 64 -3.62 -2.90 11.51
CA SER A 64 -2.86 -4.16 11.50
C SER A 64 -1.84 -4.13 10.38
N SER A 65 -0.64 -4.66 10.61
CA SER A 65 0.38 -4.89 9.58
C SER A 65 -0.12 -5.78 8.42
N ALA A 66 -1.22 -6.53 8.61
CA ALA A 66 -1.87 -7.33 7.58
C ALA A 66 -3.05 -6.62 6.90
N ALA A 67 -3.16 -5.28 7.00
CA ALA A 67 -4.22 -4.49 6.38
C ALA A 67 -4.38 -4.77 4.88
N ILE A 68 -3.29 -5.04 4.16
CA ILE A 68 -3.31 -5.42 2.73
C ILE A 68 -4.19 -6.64 2.42
N ILE A 69 -4.34 -7.56 3.38
CA ILE A 69 -5.17 -8.76 3.23
C ILE A 69 -6.58 -8.50 3.76
N TYR A 70 -6.70 -7.91 4.96
CA TYR A 70 -7.99 -7.65 5.58
C TYR A 70 -8.87 -6.68 4.80
N SER A 71 -8.27 -5.73 4.06
CA SER A 71 -9.03 -4.80 3.23
C SER A 71 -9.41 -5.34 1.87
N ASN A 72 -8.96 -6.53 1.47
CA ASN A 72 -9.15 -7.03 0.11
C ASN A 72 -10.57 -7.60 -0.12
N PHE A 73 -11.56 -6.71 -0.20
CA PHE A 73 -12.96 -7.06 -0.42
C PHE A 73 -13.23 -7.70 -1.79
N ALA A 74 -12.31 -7.61 -2.76
CA ALA A 74 -12.43 -8.32 -4.04
C ALA A 74 -12.61 -9.83 -3.82
N ALA A 75 -11.93 -10.41 -2.82
CA ALA A 75 -12.08 -11.82 -2.48
C ALA A 75 -13.51 -12.16 -2.03
N ILE A 76 -14.09 -11.34 -1.17
CA ILE A 76 -15.46 -11.53 -0.68
C ILE A 76 -16.47 -11.41 -1.83
N PHE A 77 -16.32 -10.40 -2.70
CA PHE A 77 -17.19 -10.26 -3.87
C PHE A 77 -17.07 -11.43 -4.84
N ALA A 78 -15.85 -11.91 -5.11
CA ALA A 78 -15.62 -13.09 -5.94
C ALA A 78 -16.28 -14.36 -5.34
N ALA A 79 -16.21 -14.53 -4.02
CA ALA A 79 -16.83 -15.66 -3.35
C ALA A 79 -18.37 -15.61 -3.34
N LEU A 80 -18.95 -14.42 -3.11
CA LEU A 80 -20.40 -14.20 -3.28
C LEU A 80 -20.85 -14.54 -4.71
N ALA A 81 -20.11 -14.04 -5.71
CA ALA A 81 -20.34 -14.35 -7.11
C ALA A 81 -20.26 -15.86 -7.39
N ALA A 82 -19.28 -16.56 -6.80
CA ALA A 82 -19.18 -18.02 -6.92
C ALA A 82 -20.44 -18.73 -6.38
N GLY A 83 -20.93 -18.33 -5.20
CA GLY A 83 -22.15 -18.87 -4.60
C GLY A 83 -23.39 -18.67 -5.47
N TRP A 84 -23.60 -17.46 -6.00
CA TRP A 84 -24.73 -17.17 -6.90
C TRP A 84 -24.61 -17.83 -8.27
N ALA A 85 -23.40 -18.03 -8.79
CA ALA A 85 -23.16 -18.73 -10.05
C ALA A 85 -23.71 -20.18 -10.03
N LEU A 86 -23.63 -20.87 -8.88
CA LEU A 86 -24.23 -22.21 -8.71
C LEU A 86 -25.75 -22.22 -8.82
N ARG A 87 -26.42 -21.07 -8.61
CA ARG A 87 -27.87 -20.92 -8.58
C ARG A 87 -28.47 -20.30 -9.85
N LEU A 88 -27.68 -20.11 -10.90
CA LEU A 88 -28.21 -19.59 -12.16
C LEU A 88 -29.32 -20.49 -12.74
N PRO A 89 -30.48 -19.92 -13.13
CA PRO A 89 -31.61 -20.70 -13.63
C PRO A 89 -31.34 -21.19 -15.05
N LYS A 90 -31.90 -22.35 -15.43
CA LYS A 90 -31.87 -22.88 -16.81
C LYS A 90 -30.46 -23.07 -17.42
N ILE A 91 -29.41 -23.09 -16.59
CA ILE A 91 -28.04 -23.43 -16.99
C ILE A 91 -27.71 -24.82 -16.45
N PRO A 92 -27.10 -25.73 -17.25
CA PRO A 92 -26.72 -27.06 -16.77
C PRO A 92 -25.71 -26.97 -15.60
N LEU A 93 -25.74 -27.96 -14.69
CA LEU A 93 -24.91 -27.95 -13.48
C LEU A 93 -23.42 -27.79 -13.76
N TRP A 94 -22.87 -28.51 -14.75
CA TRP A 94 -21.44 -28.45 -15.06
C TRP A 94 -20.95 -27.03 -15.42
N ARG A 95 -21.74 -26.25 -16.18
CA ARG A 95 -21.36 -24.85 -16.53
C ARG A 95 -21.36 -23.95 -15.30
N ARG A 96 -22.36 -24.13 -14.43
CA ARG A 96 -22.47 -23.38 -13.16
C ARG A 96 -21.32 -23.72 -12.22
N SER A 97 -21.00 -25.02 -12.10
CA SER A 97 -19.87 -25.51 -11.30
C SER A 97 -18.55 -24.96 -11.82
N VAL A 98 -18.30 -25.00 -13.14
CA VAL A 98 -17.08 -24.44 -13.73
C VAL A 98 -16.94 -22.95 -13.42
N LEU A 99 -17.98 -22.16 -13.67
CA LEU A 99 -17.95 -20.72 -13.36
C LEU A 99 -17.72 -20.45 -11.87
N SER A 100 -18.44 -21.17 -10.99
CA SER A 100 -18.29 -21.06 -9.54
C SER A 100 -16.88 -21.42 -9.08
N VAL A 101 -16.26 -22.47 -9.64
CA VAL A 101 -14.89 -22.87 -9.33
C VAL A 101 -13.92 -21.78 -9.75
N PHE A 102 -14.03 -21.23 -10.97
CA PHE A 102 -13.15 -20.14 -11.41
C PHE A 102 -13.29 -18.90 -10.53
N LEU A 103 -14.51 -18.49 -10.16
CA LEU A 103 -14.72 -17.37 -9.24
C LEU A 103 -14.18 -17.66 -7.83
N GLY A 104 -14.32 -18.89 -7.34
CA GLY A 104 -13.71 -19.32 -6.08
C GLY A 104 -12.18 -19.30 -6.12
N LEU A 105 -11.57 -19.72 -7.23
CA LEU A 105 -10.13 -19.62 -7.46
C LEU A 105 -9.68 -18.16 -7.54
N CYS A 106 -10.44 -17.27 -8.20
CA CYS A 106 -10.18 -15.84 -8.21
C CYS A 106 -10.24 -15.24 -6.79
N SER A 107 -11.22 -15.64 -5.97
CA SER A 107 -11.30 -15.24 -4.56
C SER A 107 -10.04 -15.66 -3.80
N PHE A 108 -9.61 -16.91 -3.95
CA PHE A 108 -8.44 -17.42 -3.26
C PHE A 108 -7.15 -16.76 -3.75
N ALA A 109 -7.00 -16.58 -5.06
CA ALA A 109 -5.88 -15.88 -5.67
C ALA A 109 -5.80 -14.42 -5.21
N ALA A 110 -6.94 -13.72 -5.05
CA ALA A 110 -6.97 -12.36 -4.53
C ALA A 110 -6.44 -12.29 -3.10
N ILE A 111 -6.83 -13.22 -2.21
CA ILE A 111 -6.32 -13.29 -0.83
C ILE A 111 -4.80 -13.53 -0.81
N LEU A 112 -4.32 -14.44 -1.67
CA LEU A 112 -2.90 -14.80 -1.73
C LEU A 112 -2.05 -13.84 -2.56
N TRP A 113 -2.65 -12.88 -3.26
CA TRP A 113 -1.97 -12.03 -4.23
C TRP A 113 -0.70 -11.36 -3.69
N PRO A 114 -0.66 -10.81 -2.45
CA PRO A 114 0.57 -10.19 -1.92
C PRO A 114 1.75 -11.14 -1.80
N LEU A 115 1.51 -12.45 -1.62
CA LEU A 115 2.57 -13.47 -1.57
C LEU A 115 2.84 -14.05 -2.95
N LEU A 116 1.79 -14.26 -3.74
CA LEU A 116 1.88 -14.80 -5.09
C LEU A 116 2.63 -13.84 -6.02
N SER A 117 2.44 -12.53 -5.87
CA SER A 117 3.10 -11.52 -6.70
C SER A 117 4.61 -11.56 -6.51
N ILE A 118 5.09 -11.73 -5.28
CA ILE A 118 6.52 -11.92 -4.95
C ILE A 118 7.05 -13.22 -5.57
N ALA A 119 6.29 -14.32 -5.47
CA ALA A 119 6.70 -15.60 -6.05
C ALA A 119 6.79 -15.55 -7.59
N VAL A 120 5.86 -14.85 -8.24
CA VAL A 120 5.83 -14.68 -9.71
C VAL A 120 6.83 -13.62 -10.18
N ARG A 121 7.09 -12.59 -9.36
CA ARG A 121 7.98 -11.47 -9.66
C ARG A 121 9.00 -11.28 -8.53
N PRO A 122 10.02 -12.14 -8.41
CA PRO A 122 10.95 -12.13 -7.28
C PRO A 122 11.60 -10.75 -7.07
N PRO A 123 11.70 -10.24 -5.83
CA PRO A 123 12.19 -8.90 -5.55
C PRO A 123 13.62 -8.69 -6.06
N PRO A 124 14.00 -7.45 -6.38
CA PRO A 124 15.41 -7.10 -6.58
C PRO A 124 16.19 -7.21 -5.25
N SER A 125 17.51 -7.25 -5.35
CA SER A 125 18.40 -7.16 -4.18
C SER A 125 18.47 -5.72 -3.68
N GLY A 126 18.37 -5.51 -2.37
CA GLY A 126 18.58 -4.19 -1.75
C GLY A 126 20.02 -3.99 -1.27
N ALA A 127 20.37 -2.73 -0.96
CA ALA A 127 21.61 -2.38 -0.30
C ALA A 127 21.63 -2.84 1.16
N LEU A 128 22.76 -3.43 1.58
CA LEU A 128 23.02 -3.85 2.96
C LEU A 128 23.79 -2.80 3.77
N VAL A 129 24.45 -1.87 3.08
CA VAL A 129 25.22 -0.79 3.69
C VAL A 129 24.52 0.51 3.34
N VAL A 130 24.31 1.35 4.35
CA VAL A 130 23.75 2.69 4.18
C VAL A 130 24.88 3.68 4.41
N GLU A 131 25.08 4.57 3.44
CA GLU A 131 26.01 5.68 3.56
C GLU A 131 25.20 6.99 3.64
N GLY A 132 25.44 7.79 4.68
CA GLY A 132 24.78 9.08 4.87
C GLY A 132 23.35 9.00 5.44
N THR A 133 22.62 10.10 5.28
CA THR A 133 21.29 10.32 5.88
C THR A 133 20.17 9.67 5.06
N VAL A 134 20.32 9.61 3.74
CA VAL A 134 19.31 9.06 2.82
C VAL A 134 19.69 7.64 2.47
N VAL A 135 18.74 6.71 2.62
CA VAL A 135 18.90 5.36 2.08
C VAL A 135 18.54 5.42 0.61
N GLU A 136 19.55 5.30 -0.27
CA GLU A 136 19.35 5.27 -1.71
C GLU A 136 18.76 3.93 -2.17
N GLN A 137 17.92 3.98 -3.20
CA GLN A 137 17.34 2.78 -3.80
C GLN A 137 18.34 2.09 -4.74
N THR A 138 18.43 0.77 -4.70
CA THR A 138 19.24 0.01 -5.67
C THR A 138 18.50 -0.31 -6.96
N SER A 139 17.17 -0.17 -6.97
CA SER A 139 16.31 -0.51 -8.10
C SER A 139 15.14 0.45 -8.21
N TRP A 140 14.60 0.59 -9.42
CA TRP A 140 13.39 1.38 -9.67
C TRP A 140 12.16 0.86 -8.88
N ALA A 141 12.20 -0.41 -8.45
CA ALA A 141 11.12 -1.03 -7.67
C ALA A 141 11.25 -0.80 -6.15
N THR A 142 12.34 -0.20 -5.67
CA THR A 142 12.68 -0.17 -4.24
C THR A 142 12.67 1.23 -3.60
N CYS A 143 12.12 2.24 -4.27
CA CYS A 143 11.91 3.56 -3.70
C CYS A 143 11.21 3.54 -2.34
N SER A 144 10.15 2.74 -2.23
CA SER A 144 9.34 2.66 -1.01
C SER A 144 10.07 2.02 0.18
N PRO A 145 10.71 0.84 0.07
CA PRO A 145 11.51 0.30 1.16
C PRO A 145 12.71 1.18 1.51
N ALA A 146 13.33 1.86 0.55
CA ALA A 146 14.42 2.81 0.81
C ALA A 146 13.92 4.07 1.57
N ALA A 147 12.79 4.65 1.16
CA ALA A 147 12.14 5.74 1.89
C ALA A 147 11.69 5.31 3.29
N ALA A 148 11.18 4.09 3.45
CA ALA A 148 10.85 3.53 4.77
C ALA A 148 12.08 3.42 5.66
N ALA A 149 13.19 2.91 5.13
CA ALA A 149 14.44 2.82 5.86
C ALA A 149 14.97 4.21 6.24
N THR A 150 14.87 5.19 5.34
CA THR A 150 15.21 6.59 5.61
C THR A 150 14.36 7.18 6.75
N LEU A 151 13.03 6.99 6.72
CA LEU A 151 12.12 7.46 7.77
C LEU A 151 12.47 6.84 9.13
N LEU A 152 12.72 5.53 9.17
CA LEU A 152 13.03 4.80 10.40
C LEU A 152 14.38 5.23 10.97
N ARG A 153 15.40 5.37 10.12
CA ARG A 153 16.72 5.88 10.54
C ARG A 153 16.64 7.29 11.08
N ALA A 154 15.84 8.17 10.45
CA ALA A 154 15.63 9.55 10.90
C ALA A 154 15.02 9.66 12.31
N VAL A 155 14.48 8.57 12.88
CA VAL A 155 14.01 8.50 14.27
C VAL A 155 14.85 7.55 15.15
N GLY A 156 16.06 7.21 14.70
CA GLY A 156 17.00 6.36 15.45
C GLY A 156 16.79 4.86 15.31
N VAL A 157 15.94 4.40 14.38
CA VAL A 157 15.74 2.97 14.10
C VAL A 157 16.64 2.54 12.95
N GLU A 158 17.76 1.89 13.30
CA GLU A 158 18.70 1.34 12.32
C GLU A 158 18.03 0.27 11.46
N THR A 159 18.00 0.53 10.15
CA THR A 159 17.57 -0.45 9.14
C THR A 159 18.12 -0.12 7.76
N THR A 160 18.03 -1.09 6.85
CA THR A 160 18.53 -1.01 5.47
C THR A 160 17.41 -1.23 4.47
N GLU A 161 17.63 -0.83 3.21
CA GLU A 161 16.72 -1.15 2.12
C GLU A 161 16.50 -2.66 1.98
N ALA A 162 17.58 -3.46 2.06
CA ALA A 162 17.52 -4.91 1.95
C ALA A 162 16.61 -5.56 3.00
N GLU A 163 16.60 -5.05 4.23
CA GLU A 163 15.71 -5.51 5.30
C GLU A 163 14.26 -5.10 5.05
N MET A 164 14.04 -3.89 4.51
CA MET A 164 12.71 -3.35 4.28
C MET A 164 12.01 -3.96 3.08
N ILE A 165 12.73 -4.39 2.03
CA ILE A 165 12.16 -5.05 0.83
C ILE A 165 11.17 -6.19 1.17
N PRO A 166 11.55 -7.22 1.93
CA PRO A 166 10.64 -8.32 2.26
C PRO A 166 9.52 -7.89 3.20
N LEU A 167 9.77 -6.97 4.13
CA LEU A 167 8.75 -6.46 5.06
C LEU A 167 7.68 -5.64 4.32
N CYS A 168 8.10 -4.89 3.30
CA CYS A 168 7.24 -4.07 2.46
C CYS A 168 6.50 -4.87 1.38
N LEU A 169 6.75 -6.17 1.26
CA LEU A 169 6.20 -7.04 0.21
C LEU A 169 6.52 -6.52 -1.20
N THR A 170 7.72 -5.96 -1.38
CA THR A 170 8.20 -5.45 -2.66
C THR A 170 8.41 -6.60 -3.64
N ASP A 171 8.05 -6.39 -4.90
CA ASP A 171 8.28 -7.32 -6.00
C ASP A 171 8.94 -6.58 -7.20
N LYS A 172 9.23 -7.24 -8.32
CA LYS A 172 9.87 -6.55 -9.48
C LYS A 172 9.07 -5.38 -10.05
N SER A 173 7.78 -5.28 -9.76
CA SER A 173 6.90 -4.20 -10.22
C SER A 173 6.78 -3.06 -9.23
N GLY A 174 7.46 -3.12 -8.09
CA GLY A 174 7.46 -2.09 -7.06
C GLY A 174 6.86 -2.57 -5.74
N THR A 175 6.52 -1.59 -4.91
CA THR A 175 5.97 -1.82 -3.57
C THR A 175 4.51 -1.39 -3.51
N PRO A 176 3.58 -2.28 -3.12
CA PRO A 176 2.20 -1.87 -2.85
C PRO A 176 2.15 -0.88 -1.68
N THR A 177 1.28 0.13 -1.72
CA THR A 177 1.21 1.16 -0.65
C THR A 177 0.89 0.57 0.74
N LEU A 178 -0.02 -0.41 0.82
CA LEU A 178 -0.27 -1.14 2.08
C LEU A 178 0.87 -2.11 2.45
N GLY A 179 1.69 -2.51 1.49
CA GLY A 179 2.94 -3.22 1.73
C GLY A 179 3.96 -2.31 2.41
N LEU A 180 4.15 -1.10 1.89
CA LEU A 180 4.98 -0.07 2.53
C LEU A 180 4.53 0.22 3.97
N TYR A 181 3.23 0.42 4.20
CA TYR A 181 2.67 0.58 5.55
C TYR A 181 3.01 -0.60 6.47
N ARG A 182 2.85 -1.83 5.97
CA ARG A 182 3.22 -3.05 6.70
C ARG A 182 4.67 -3.02 7.13
N GLY A 183 5.59 -2.71 6.20
CA GLY A 183 7.01 -2.70 6.48
C GLY A 183 7.38 -1.70 7.56
N VAL A 184 6.93 -0.46 7.41
CA VAL A 184 7.15 0.61 8.39
C VAL A 184 6.55 0.22 9.74
N LYS A 185 5.31 -0.30 9.78
CA LYS A 185 4.63 -0.67 11.03
C LYS A 185 5.33 -1.76 11.80
N LEU A 186 5.75 -2.85 11.14
CA LEU A 186 6.45 -3.94 11.81
C LEU A 186 7.74 -3.44 12.47
N LYS A 187 8.57 -2.71 11.72
CA LYS A 187 9.85 -2.22 12.23
C LYS A 187 9.67 -1.11 13.28
N ALA A 188 8.68 -0.24 13.11
CA ALA A 188 8.34 0.80 14.09
C ALA A 188 7.86 0.20 15.42
N GLU A 189 6.93 -0.76 15.39
CA GLU A 189 6.37 -1.37 16.60
C GLU A 189 7.42 -2.18 17.38
N GLU A 190 8.35 -2.85 16.68
CA GLU A 190 9.52 -3.51 17.29
C GLU A 190 10.39 -2.54 18.09
N ASN A 191 10.37 -1.25 17.75
CA ASN A 191 11.17 -0.19 18.37
C ASN A 191 10.31 0.78 19.22
N GLY A 192 9.08 0.40 19.58
CA GLY A 192 8.22 1.20 20.46
C GLY A 192 7.57 2.42 19.82
N PHE A 193 7.65 2.56 18.50
CA PHE A 193 6.94 3.58 17.72
C PHE A 193 5.57 3.08 17.26
N ARG A 194 4.66 4.01 17.05
CA ARG A 194 3.38 3.78 16.37
C ARG A 194 3.38 4.49 15.02
N VAL A 195 2.83 3.84 14.02
CA VAL A 195 2.64 4.45 12.69
C VAL A 195 1.30 5.15 12.64
N ASN A 196 1.32 6.45 12.35
CA ASN A 196 0.13 7.22 12.07
C ASN A 196 0.05 7.53 10.56
N VAL A 197 -1.10 7.27 9.95
CA VAL A 197 -1.35 7.54 8.53
C VAL A 197 -1.93 8.93 8.41
N ILE A 198 -1.28 9.78 7.63
CA ILE A 198 -1.73 11.15 7.39
C ILE A 198 -2.60 11.21 6.14
N ASP A 199 -3.61 12.06 6.20
CA ASP A 199 -4.56 12.39 5.13
C ASP A 199 -4.92 13.86 5.30
N ASP A 200 -3.87 14.68 5.33
CA ASP A 200 -3.90 16.08 5.69
C ASP A 200 -3.92 16.93 4.42
N THR A 201 -4.41 18.16 4.52
CA THR A 201 -4.14 19.19 3.51
C THR A 201 -2.69 19.70 3.64
N LEU A 202 -2.20 20.40 2.61
CA LEU A 202 -0.80 20.89 2.64
C LEU A 202 -0.60 21.91 3.76
N ASP A 203 -1.62 22.71 4.03
CA ASP A 203 -1.57 23.68 5.12
C ASP A 203 -1.51 23.00 6.48
N GLU A 204 -2.27 21.91 6.68
CA GLU A 204 -2.24 21.12 7.92
C GLU A 204 -0.89 20.42 8.10
N LEU A 205 -0.34 19.81 7.05
CA LEU A 205 0.99 19.20 7.08
C LEU A 205 2.05 20.24 7.48
N MET A 206 2.06 21.40 6.82
CA MET A 206 3.02 22.48 7.06
C MET A 206 2.88 23.15 8.44
N ALA A 207 1.67 23.14 9.01
CA ALA A 207 1.39 23.71 10.33
C ALA A 207 1.77 22.75 11.48
N SER A 208 1.74 21.44 11.25
CA SER A 208 1.92 20.43 12.30
C SER A 208 3.30 20.43 12.96
N ASN A 209 4.33 20.88 12.25
CA ASN A 209 5.74 20.86 12.66
C ASN A 209 6.22 19.52 13.27
N ASP A 210 5.63 18.42 12.81
CA ASP A 210 5.87 17.06 13.30
C ASP A 210 6.49 16.25 12.17
N TRP A 211 7.82 16.38 12.10
CA TRP A 211 8.69 15.73 11.11
C TRP A 211 9.54 14.65 11.80
N PRO A 212 10.06 13.65 11.08
CA PRO A 212 9.95 13.39 9.63
C PRO A 212 8.61 12.74 9.21
N VAL A 213 8.27 12.89 7.94
CA VAL A 213 7.04 12.32 7.33
C VAL A 213 7.38 11.62 6.02
N LEU A 214 6.98 10.36 5.87
CA LEU A 214 7.03 9.66 4.59
C LEU A 214 5.82 10.05 3.75
N LEU A 215 6.07 10.53 2.54
CA LEU A 215 5.06 11.06 1.64
C LEU A 215 4.88 10.15 0.41
N ALA A 216 3.62 9.93 0.02
CA ALA A 216 3.31 9.44 -1.31
C ALA A 216 3.26 10.63 -2.26
N VAL A 217 4.13 10.60 -3.27
CA VAL A 217 4.30 11.68 -4.23
C VAL A 217 4.18 11.14 -5.65
N GLY A 218 3.99 12.03 -6.62
CA GLY A 218 4.06 11.68 -8.03
C GLY A 218 3.62 12.83 -8.90
N LEU A 219 4.18 12.92 -10.10
CA LEU A 219 3.85 13.96 -11.05
C LEU A 219 2.51 13.63 -11.76
N PRO A 220 1.46 14.47 -11.69
CA PRO A 220 0.24 14.28 -12.47
C PRO A 220 0.51 14.35 -13.98
N TYR A 221 -0.37 13.73 -14.78
CA TYR A 221 -0.38 13.98 -16.22
C TYR A 221 -0.79 15.42 -16.52
N GLY A 222 -0.19 16.01 -17.56
CA GLY A 222 -0.56 17.34 -18.04
C GLY A 222 0.08 18.52 -17.29
N VAL A 223 1.04 18.27 -16.40
CA VAL A 223 1.85 19.35 -15.81
C VAL A 223 2.77 19.94 -16.88
N GLU A 224 2.65 21.24 -17.11
CA GLU A 224 3.40 21.95 -18.16
C GLU A 224 4.87 22.20 -17.78
N ASP A 225 5.18 22.26 -16.48
CA ASP A 225 6.54 22.49 -16.00
C ASP A 225 7.44 21.28 -16.28
N ARG A 226 8.21 21.40 -17.37
CA ARG A 226 9.10 20.34 -17.85
C ARG A 226 10.29 20.09 -16.91
N ARG A 227 10.59 20.99 -15.96
CA ARG A 227 11.72 20.82 -15.04
C ARG A 227 11.62 19.54 -14.22
N TYR A 228 10.40 19.16 -13.81
CA TYR A 228 10.18 17.91 -13.08
C TYR A 228 10.66 16.69 -13.88
N ALA A 229 10.35 16.62 -15.18
CA ALA A 229 10.76 15.49 -16.01
C ALA A 229 12.22 15.60 -16.46
N GLU A 230 12.66 16.78 -16.90
CA GLU A 230 13.97 16.94 -17.55
C GLU A 230 15.14 17.09 -16.58
N GLN A 231 14.91 17.65 -15.39
CA GLN A 231 15.96 17.93 -14.41
C GLN A 231 15.90 16.96 -13.24
N TRP A 232 14.69 16.57 -12.81
CA TRP A 232 14.48 15.73 -11.63
C TRP A 232 14.06 14.29 -11.97
N GLY A 233 13.88 13.98 -13.27
CA GLY A 233 13.63 12.62 -13.73
C GLY A 233 12.22 12.07 -13.46
N TRP A 234 11.25 12.91 -13.08
CA TRP A 234 9.88 12.47 -12.81
C TRP A 234 9.18 11.97 -14.07
N ILE A 235 8.53 10.81 -13.95
CA ILE A 235 7.70 10.24 -15.01
C ILE A 235 6.23 10.54 -14.68
N PRO A 236 5.50 11.32 -15.50
CA PRO A 236 4.09 11.60 -15.28
C PRO A 236 3.25 10.33 -15.10
N GLY A 237 2.42 10.32 -14.06
CA GLY A 237 1.57 9.18 -13.71
C GLY A 237 2.25 8.08 -12.89
N MET A 238 3.58 8.14 -12.70
CA MET A 238 4.30 7.23 -11.82
C MET A 238 4.28 7.77 -10.38
N GLY A 239 3.91 6.91 -9.44
CA GLY A 239 4.02 7.21 -8.02
C GLY A 239 5.43 6.95 -7.51
N HIS A 240 5.82 7.67 -6.46
CA HIS A 240 7.11 7.55 -5.78
C HIS A 240 6.93 7.81 -4.29
N SER A 241 7.92 7.38 -3.50
CA SER A 241 7.92 7.53 -2.03
C SER A 241 9.16 8.30 -1.62
N VAL A 242 8.97 9.36 -0.84
CA VAL A 242 10.05 10.23 -0.33
C VAL A 242 9.82 10.51 1.15
N VAL A 243 10.83 11.04 1.85
CA VAL A 243 10.68 11.48 3.25
C VAL A 243 10.91 12.98 3.34
N ALA A 244 9.91 13.71 3.83
CA ALA A 244 10.10 15.09 4.27
C ALA A 244 10.75 15.08 5.66
N ILE A 245 12.01 15.50 5.72
CA ILE A 245 12.85 15.40 6.92
C ILE A 245 12.54 16.53 7.88
N GLU A 246 12.52 17.76 7.39
CA GLU A 246 12.27 18.95 8.18
C GLU A 246 11.84 20.12 7.30
N ARG A 247 11.29 21.15 7.94
CA ARG A 247 11.05 22.45 7.32
C ARG A 247 12.27 23.33 7.52
N LEU A 248 12.78 23.89 6.42
CA LEU A 248 13.95 24.77 6.45
C LEU A 248 13.55 26.16 6.98
N PRO A 249 14.44 26.85 7.73
CA PRO A 249 14.20 28.19 8.27
C PRO A 249 13.83 29.23 7.20
N ASP A 250 13.20 30.32 7.62
CA ASP A 250 12.95 31.53 6.82
C ASP A 250 12.20 31.31 5.50
N GLY A 251 11.35 30.27 5.44
CA GLY A 251 10.62 29.93 4.22
C GLY A 251 11.49 29.24 3.16
N GLY A 252 12.64 28.70 3.55
CA GLY A 252 13.58 27.98 2.68
C GLY A 252 13.04 26.67 2.08
N GLY A 253 11.78 26.33 2.29
CA GLY A 253 11.13 25.11 1.76
C GLY A 253 11.17 23.95 2.74
N ILE A 254 11.09 22.74 2.19
CA ILE A 254 11.13 21.47 2.92
C ILE A 254 12.35 20.70 2.42
N LEU A 255 13.11 20.12 3.35
CA LEU A 255 14.17 19.19 3.02
C LEU A 255 13.56 17.82 2.76
N ILE A 256 13.72 17.32 1.54
CA ILE A 256 13.21 16.03 1.08
C ILE A 256 14.37 15.07 0.90
N ALA A 257 14.25 13.88 1.46
CA ALA A 257 15.10 12.74 1.16
C ALA A 257 14.41 11.87 0.09
N ASP A 258 14.87 11.99 -1.15
CA ASP A 258 14.45 11.17 -2.28
C ASP A 258 15.42 9.98 -2.45
N PRO A 259 14.95 8.73 -2.35
CA PRO A 259 15.80 7.54 -2.53
C PRO A 259 16.51 7.45 -3.89
N SER A 260 16.07 8.18 -4.90
CA SER A 260 16.64 8.13 -6.26
C SER A 260 17.75 9.15 -6.50
N ILE A 261 17.75 10.26 -5.74
CA ILE A 261 18.60 11.43 -6.01
C ILE A 261 19.39 11.88 -4.76
N GLY A 262 18.90 11.59 -3.55
CA GLY A 262 19.48 12.05 -2.29
C GLY A 262 18.67 13.16 -1.64
N LEU A 263 19.34 14.18 -1.11
CA LEU A 263 18.68 15.32 -0.47
C LEU A 263 18.30 16.40 -1.49
N GLU A 264 17.03 16.79 -1.47
CA GLU A 264 16.45 17.85 -2.30
C GLU A 264 15.78 18.92 -1.44
N ARG A 265 15.71 20.14 -1.97
CA ARG A 265 14.94 21.23 -1.37
C ARG A 265 13.71 21.47 -2.22
N TRP A 266 12.53 21.21 -1.67
CA TRP A 266 11.27 21.46 -2.35
C TRP A 266 10.58 22.71 -1.80
N SER A 267 10.03 23.51 -2.71
CA SER A 267 9.19 24.64 -2.37
C SER A 267 7.77 24.19 -2.02
N ARG A 268 6.94 25.10 -1.47
CA ARG A 268 5.51 24.83 -1.27
C ARG A 268 4.81 24.52 -2.59
N SER A 269 5.14 25.23 -3.67
CA SER A 269 4.59 24.96 -4.99
C SER A 269 4.95 23.57 -5.52
N ASP A 270 6.15 23.07 -5.21
CA ASP A 270 6.52 21.70 -5.59
C ASP A 270 5.66 20.68 -4.84
N MET A 271 5.41 20.91 -3.55
CA MET A 271 4.53 20.06 -2.74
C MET A 271 3.09 20.09 -3.23
N GLU A 272 2.57 21.25 -3.66
CA GLU A 272 1.22 21.38 -4.23
C GLU A 272 1.05 20.54 -5.51
N VAL A 273 2.13 20.36 -6.28
CA VAL A 273 2.13 19.58 -7.52
C VAL A 273 2.37 18.09 -7.26
N LEU A 274 3.35 17.76 -6.43
CA LEU A 274 3.87 16.40 -6.28
C LEU A 274 3.18 15.59 -5.20
N TRP A 275 2.78 16.20 -4.09
CA TRP A 275 2.23 15.45 -2.95
C TRP A 275 0.78 15.01 -3.20
N ARG A 276 0.49 13.75 -2.87
CA ARG A 276 -0.82 13.12 -3.11
C ARG A 276 -1.79 13.24 -1.93
N GLY A 277 -1.47 14.05 -0.93
CA GLY A 277 -2.29 14.24 0.28
C GLY A 277 -2.23 13.10 1.29
N VAL A 278 -1.41 12.06 1.05
CA VAL A 278 -1.29 10.91 1.94
C VAL A 278 0.17 10.60 2.29
N GLY A 279 0.37 10.00 3.45
CA GLY A 279 1.69 9.69 3.98
C GLY A 279 1.64 8.95 5.31
N MET A 280 2.79 8.83 5.96
CA MET A 280 2.92 8.20 7.27
C MET A 280 3.95 8.94 8.12
N ARG A 281 3.69 9.01 9.42
CA ARG A 281 4.61 9.52 10.43
C ARG A 281 4.75 8.53 11.59
N LEU A 282 5.81 8.70 12.38
CA LEU A 282 6.08 7.86 13.54
C LEU A 282 5.83 8.66 14.83
N GLU A 283 5.03 8.08 15.72
CA GLU A 283 4.67 8.66 17.01
C GLU A 283 5.18 7.80 18.16
N GLY A 284 5.60 8.45 19.26
CA GLY A 284 6.21 7.77 20.40
C GLY A 284 7.69 7.49 20.21
N GLY A 285 8.20 6.46 20.90
CA GLY A 285 9.62 6.13 20.99
C GLY A 285 10.45 7.14 21.79
N ASP A 286 11.68 6.76 22.14
CA ASP A 286 12.66 7.70 22.72
C ASP A 286 13.31 8.48 21.58
N LYS A 287 12.68 9.60 21.17
CA LYS A 287 13.16 10.45 20.06
C LYS A 287 14.52 11.09 20.33
N ASN A 288 15.04 11.03 21.56
CA ASN A 288 16.31 11.66 21.96
C ASN A 288 17.55 10.97 21.36
N ALA A 289 17.42 9.79 20.76
CA ALA A 289 18.56 9.06 20.20
C ALA A 289 19.17 9.71 18.93
N PHE A 290 18.44 10.61 18.23
CA PHE A 290 18.92 11.18 16.96
C PHE A 290 19.78 12.45 17.14
N GLU A 291 19.64 13.18 18.25
CA GLU A 291 20.49 14.36 18.52
C GLU A 291 21.97 14.00 18.72
N GLU A 292 22.28 12.74 19.08
CA GLU A 292 23.66 12.27 19.30
C GLU A 292 24.37 11.79 18.02
N MET A 293 23.69 11.62 16.88
CA MET A 293 24.30 11.16 15.62
C MET A 293 24.67 12.30 14.66
N GLY A 294 24.41 13.55 15.06
CA GLY A 294 24.71 14.77 14.30
C GLY A 294 26.02 15.47 14.66
N GLU A 295 26.85 14.88 15.53
CA GLU A 295 28.23 15.31 15.82
C GLU A 295 29.28 14.42 15.13
#